data_AF-A0A965I3U2-F1
#
_entry.id   AF-A0A965I3U2-F1
#
_cell.length_a   1.000
_cell.length_b   1.000
_cell.length_c   1.000
_cell.angle_alpha   90.00
_cell.angle_beta   90.00
_cell.angle_gamma   90.00
#
_symmetry.space_group_name_H-M   'P 1'
#
loop_
_entity.id
_entity.type
_entity.pdbx_description
1 polymer ?
#
loop_
_entity_poly.entity_id
_entity_poly.type
_entity_poly.pdbx_seq_one_letter_code
_entity_poly.pdbx_strand_id
1 'polypeptide(L)'
;MQANSSSSPTTLDVLVTRLVRDNTPTKLFSHASQPVLLLCKNIDPPYYRFLYERVGKDYDWVERLTVSDEILAQMIQKPSVHIFVMMLGGAPAGYFEIEEGTDNDSYL
;
A
#
# COMPACT_ATOMS: atom_id res chain seq x y z
N MET A 1 25.16 -33.80 -4.53
CA MET A 1 24.46 -33.50 -5.80
C MET A 1 23.01 -33.94 -5.63
N GLN A 2 22.09 -33.01 -5.37
CA GLN A 2 20.64 -33.28 -5.38
C GLN A 2 20.04 -32.37 -6.45
N ALA A 3 19.29 -32.98 -7.37
CA ALA A 3 18.68 -32.34 -8.51
C ALA A 3 17.42 -31.58 -8.06
N ASN A 4 17.34 -30.29 -8.42
CA ASN A 4 16.09 -29.53 -8.32
C ASN A 4 15.13 -30.06 -9.39
N SER A 5 14.04 -30.66 -8.93
CA SER A 5 12.91 -31.09 -9.76
C SER A 5 12.23 -29.85 -10.35
N SER A 6 12.33 -29.66 -11.66
CA SER A 6 11.61 -28.62 -12.40
C SER A 6 10.13 -28.99 -12.52
N SER A 7 9.26 -28.42 -11.68
CA SER A 7 7.80 -28.53 -11.81
C SER A 7 7.32 -27.68 -12.99
N SER A 8 6.51 -28.27 -13.87
CA SER A 8 5.84 -27.56 -14.96
C SER A 8 4.91 -26.46 -14.41
N PRO A 9 4.79 -25.31 -15.10
CA PRO A 9 3.89 -24.25 -14.66
C PRO A 9 2.46 -24.77 -14.54
N THR A 10 1.84 -24.53 -13.38
CA THR A 10 0.44 -24.92 -13.09
C THR A 10 -0.45 -23.72 -13.39
N THR A 11 -1.47 -23.92 -14.22
CA THR A 11 -2.48 -22.89 -14.51
C THR A 11 -3.46 -22.76 -13.35
N LEU A 12 -3.74 -21.52 -12.93
CA LEU A 12 -4.71 -21.20 -11.89
C LEU A 12 -5.86 -20.39 -12.49
N ASP A 13 -7.10 -20.84 -12.28
CA ASP A 13 -8.28 -20.06 -12.61
C ASP A 13 -8.48 -18.97 -11.55
N VAL A 14 -8.38 -17.70 -11.95
CA VAL A 14 -8.49 -16.54 -11.05
C VAL A 14 -9.61 -15.60 -11.48
N LEU A 15 -10.33 -15.05 -10.50
CA LEU A 15 -11.27 -13.95 -10.71
C LEU A 15 -10.58 -12.63 -10.34
N VAL A 16 -10.41 -11.76 -11.33
CA VAL A 16 -9.87 -10.41 -11.11
C VAL A 16 -11.04 -9.42 -10.94
N THR A 17 -11.10 -8.75 -9.79
CA THR A 17 -12.08 -7.69 -9.52
C THR A 17 -11.42 -6.32 -9.57
N ARG A 18 -12.11 -5.32 -10.14
CA ARG A 18 -11.66 -3.92 -10.16
C ARG A 18 -12.60 -3.07 -9.30
N LEU A 19 -12.04 -2.12 -8.55
CA LEU A 19 -12.82 -1.12 -7.81
C LEU A 19 -13.24 0.00 -8.77
N VAL A 20 -14.54 0.26 -8.88
CA VAL A 20 -15.10 1.39 -9.64
C VAL A 20 -15.84 2.31 -8.66
N ARG A 21 -15.75 3.63 -8.90
CA ARG A 21 -16.47 4.64 -8.13
C ARG A 21 -17.61 5.22 -8.98
N ASP A 22 -18.82 4.68 -8.81
CA ASP A 22 -20.02 5.15 -9.52
C ASP A 22 -20.64 6.41 -8.88
N ASN A 23 -20.45 6.62 -7.58
CA ASN A 23 -20.99 7.76 -6.83
C ASN A 23 -20.00 8.26 -5.77
N THR A 24 -20.11 9.53 -5.40
CA THR A 24 -19.28 10.12 -4.33
C THR A 24 -19.86 9.74 -2.94
N PRO A 25 -19.07 9.15 -2.02
CA PRO A 25 -19.54 8.81 -0.69
C PRO A 25 -20.04 10.04 0.08
N THR A 26 -21.09 9.88 0.88
CA THR A 26 -21.53 10.91 1.84
C THR A 26 -20.39 11.20 2.83
N LYS A 27 -20.07 12.48 3.06
CA LYS A 27 -19.07 12.88 4.05
C LYS A 27 -19.53 12.48 5.45
N LEU A 28 -18.84 11.54 6.10
CA LEU A 28 -19.22 10.98 7.41
C LEU A 28 -18.63 11.72 8.62
N PHE A 29 -17.96 12.86 8.45
CA PHE A 29 -17.26 13.52 9.55
C PHE A 29 -18.17 14.46 10.37
N SER A 30 -18.80 13.92 11.42
CA SER A 30 -19.42 14.72 12.49
C SER A 30 -18.33 15.28 13.40
N HIS A 31 -18.32 16.59 13.61
CA HIS A 31 -17.16 17.33 14.08
C HIS A 31 -16.82 17.10 15.57
N ALA A 32 -15.54 16.78 15.82
CA ALA A 32 -14.82 17.19 17.04
C ALA A 32 -13.34 17.54 16.72
N SER A 33 -12.77 16.95 15.67
CA SER A 33 -11.49 17.37 15.08
C SER A 33 -11.53 17.05 13.58
N GLN A 34 -11.17 18.02 12.73
CA GLN A 34 -11.12 17.77 11.28
C GLN A 34 -9.92 16.87 10.98
N PRO A 35 -10.11 15.75 10.26
CA PRO A 35 -8.97 14.96 9.80
C PRO A 35 -8.15 15.77 8.78
N VAL A 36 -6.83 15.63 8.85
CA VAL A 36 -5.89 16.23 7.89
C VAL A 36 -5.26 15.12 7.08
N LEU A 37 -5.26 15.24 5.76
CA LEU A 37 -4.52 14.32 4.90
C LEU A 37 -3.18 14.95 4.54
N LEU A 38 -2.09 14.28 4.92
CA LEU A 38 -0.72 14.70 4.64
C LEU A 38 -0.14 13.88 3.49
N LEU A 39 0.45 14.55 2.51
CA LEU A 39 1.33 13.90 1.53
C LEU A 39 2.74 13.80 2.13
N CYS A 40 3.18 12.59 2.44
CA CYS A 40 4.46 12.33 3.09
C CYS A 40 5.55 12.04 2.06
N LYS A 41 6.07 13.10 1.41
CA LYS A 41 7.25 12.97 0.55
C LYS A 41 8.48 12.59 1.38
N ASN A 42 9.30 11.68 0.87
CA ASN A 42 10.53 11.21 1.53
C ASN A 42 10.28 10.61 2.92
N ILE A 43 9.22 9.83 3.07
CA ILE A 43 8.94 9.12 4.32
C ILE A 43 10.09 8.18 4.69
N ASP A 44 10.41 8.14 5.98
CA ASP A 44 11.45 7.28 6.53
C ASP A 44 10.98 5.81 6.58
N PRO A 45 11.80 4.81 6.17
CA PRO A 45 11.37 3.42 6.09
C PRO A 45 10.84 2.83 7.42
N PRO A 46 11.45 3.06 8.59
CA PRO A 46 10.85 2.71 9.89
C PRO A 46 9.44 3.25 10.10
N TYR A 47 9.19 4.53 9.83
CA TYR A 47 7.85 5.12 10.01
C TYR A 47 6.85 4.56 8.99
N TYR A 48 7.28 4.35 7.74
CA TYR A 48 6.48 3.64 6.75
C TYR A 48 6.07 2.24 7.22
N ARG A 49 7.02 1.44 7.73
CA ARG A 49 6.72 0.07 8.21
C ARG A 49 5.76 0.07 9.38
N PHE A 50 5.90 1.02 10.31
CA PHE A 50 4.92 1.19 11.39
C PHE A 50 3.50 1.38 10.86
N LEU A 51 3.32 2.23 9.85
CA LEU A 51 2.01 2.46 9.23
C LEU A 51 1.52 1.22 8.46
N TYR A 52 2.40 0.63 7.65
CA TYR A 52 2.15 -0.57 6.83
C TYR A 52 1.68 -1.75 7.67
N GLU A 53 2.41 -2.05 8.75
CA GLU A 53 2.03 -3.08 9.71
C GLU A 53 0.70 -2.73 10.38
N ARG A 54 0.55 -1.49 10.88
CA ARG A 54 -0.63 -1.14 11.70
C ARG A 54 -1.94 -1.22 10.93
N VAL A 55 -1.93 -0.84 9.65
CA VAL A 55 -3.12 -0.92 8.78
C VAL A 55 -3.28 -2.31 8.18
N GLY A 56 -2.17 -2.93 7.77
CA GLY A 56 -2.18 -4.17 7.01
C GLY A 56 -2.17 -5.47 7.83
N LYS A 57 -2.00 -5.39 9.16
CA LYS A 57 -1.87 -6.55 10.05
C LYS A 57 -3.00 -7.58 9.90
N ASP A 58 -4.23 -7.13 9.72
CA ASP A 58 -5.41 -8.01 9.62
C ASP A 58 -5.67 -8.48 8.16
N TYR A 59 -4.81 -8.09 7.21
CA TYR A 59 -4.99 -8.28 5.77
C TYR A 59 -3.77 -8.94 5.09
N ASP A 60 -2.91 -9.61 5.85
CA ASP A 60 -1.73 -10.33 5.35
C ASP A 60 -0.76 -9.46 4.52
N TRP A 61 -0.68 -8.17 4.83
CA TRP A 61 0.31 -7.28 4.23
C TRP A 61 1.70 -7.58 4.79
N VAL A 62 2.49 -8.37 4.08
CA VAL A 62 3.82 -8.83 4.53
C VAL A 62 4.97 -8.39 3.62
N GLU A 63 4.67 -8.02 2.38
CA GLU A 63 5.69 -7.77 1.33
C GLU A 63 6.69 -6.70 1.75
N ARG A 64 6.20 -5.57 2.27
CA ARG A 64 7.06 -4.44 2.66
C ARG A 64 7.73 -4.62 4.03
N LEU A 65 7.31 -5.62 4.82
CA LEU A 65 7.89 -5.89 6.15
C LEU A 65 9.18 -6.70 6.08
N THR A 66 9.40 -7.46 5.00
CA THR A 66 10.49 -8.44 4.89
C THR A 66 11.69 -7.97 4.08
N VAL A 67 11.54 -6.90 3.30
CA VAL A 67 12.63 -6.29 2.52
C VAL A 67 13.54 -5.43 3.39
N SER A 68 14.80 -5.23 2.97
CA SER A 68 15.73 -4.34 3.68
C SER A 68 15.32 -2.87 3.60
N ASP A 69 15.87 -2.03 4.46
CA ASP A 69 15.56 -0.58 4.50
C ASP A 69 15.96 0.11 3.20
N GLU A 70 17.07 -0.31 2.58
CA GLU A 70 17.55 0.25 1.32
C GLU A 70 16.60 -0.08 0.17
N ILE A 71 16.12 -1.32 0.10
CA ILE A 71 15.14 -1.75 -0.91
C ILE A 71 13.80 -1.04 -0.67
N LEU A 72 13.36 -0.98 0.59
CA LEU A 72 12.12 -0.32 0.93
C LEU A 72 12.16 1.16 0.57
N ALA A 73 13.24 1.87 0.90
CA ALA A 73 13.45 3.26 0.53
C ALA A 73 13.36 3.46 -0.99
N GLN A 74 14.00 2.59 -1.78
CA GLN A 74 13.92 2.66 -3.24
C GLN A 74 12.49 2.48 -3.76
N MET A 75 11.66 1.65 -3.11
CA MET A 75 10.27 1.45 -3.50
C MET A 75 9.41 2.67 -3.16
N ILE A 76 9.49 3.16 -1.92
CA ILE A 76 8.57 4.18 -1.38
C ILE A 76 8.96 5.62 -1.73
N GLN A 77 10.18 5.85 -2.23
CA GLN A 77 10.68 7.16 -2.62
C GLN A 77 10.68 7.38 -4.14
N LYS A 78 10.11 6.47 -4.92
CA LYS A 78 9.92 6.68 -6.36
C LYS A 78 9.10 7.96 -6.62
N PRO A 79 9.42 8.73 -7.66
CA PRO A 79 8.61 9.91 -8.03
C PRO A 79 7.14 9.59 -8.37
N SER A 80 6.86 8.37 -8.84
CA SER A 80 5.51 7.88 -9.14
C SER A 80 4.73 7.44 -7.90
N VAL A 81 5.39 7.29 -6.74
CA VAL A 81 4.76 6.78 -5.52
C VAL A 81 4.39 7.94 -4.61
N HIS A 82 3.10 7.99 -4.23
CA HIS A 82 2.52 9.00 -3.35
C HIS A 82 1.95 8.33 -2.11
N ILE A 83 2.50 8.68 -0.95
CA ILE A 83 2.09 8.13 0.34
C ILE A 83 1.33 9.19 1.10
N PHE A 84 0.11 8.85 1.50
CA PHE A 84 -0.79 9.73 2.22
C PHE A 84 -1.03 9.20 3.62
N VAL A 85 -0.91 10.08 4.62
CA VAL A 85 -1.21 9.76 6.02
C VAL A 85 -2.35 10.63 6.50
N MET A 86 -3.40 10.00 7.02
CA MET A 86 -4.51 10.70 7.66
C MET A 86 -4.13 10.97 9.11
N MET A 87 -4.22 12.22 9.54
CA MET A 87 -4.00 12.65 10.92
C MET A 87 -5.33 13.05 11.56
N LEU A 88 -5.56 12.61 12.80
CA LEU A 88 -6.72 13.00 13.60
C LEU A 88 -6.28 13.24 15.05
N GLY A 89 -6.56 14.42 15.60
CA GLY A 89 -6.19 14.74 16.99
C GLY A 89 -4.69 14.67 17.29
N GLY A 90 -3.84 14.88 16.27
CA GLY A 90 -2.38 14.81 16.39
C GLY A 90 -1.77 13.41 16.24
N ALA A 91 -2.58 12.38 16.02
CA ALA A 91 -2.12 11.00 15.81
C ALA A 91 -2.45 10.50 14.39
N PRO A 92 -1.64 9.58 13.82
CA PRO A 92 -1.98 8.92 12.57
C PRO A 92 -3.23 8.04 12.74
N ALA A 93 -4.22 8.27 11.89
CA ALA A 93 -5.50 7.58 11.85
C ALA A 93 -5.63 6.59 10.68
N GLY A 94 -4.68 6.61 9.75
CA GLY A 94 -4.62 5.68 8.61
C GLY A 94 -3.58 6.14 7.59
N TYR A 95 -3.28 5.29 6.63
CA TYR A 95 -2.43 5.65 5.49
C TYR A 95 -2.86 4.89 4.23
N PHE A 96 -2.48 5.41 3.06
CA PHE A 96 -2.52 4.66 1.81
C PHE A 96 -1.38 5.09 0.88
N GLU A 97 -1.02 4.21 -0.05
CA GLU A 97 -0.01 4.40 -1.09
C GLU A 97 -0.68 4.35 -2.45
N ILE A 98 -0.28 5.23 -3.36
CA ILE A 98 -0.68 5.22 -4.77
C ILE A 98 0.59 5.24 -5.60
N GLU A 99 0.73 4.33 -6.56
CA GLU A 99 1.76 4.41 -7.60
C GLU A 99 1.09 4.85 -8.91
N GLU A 100 1.62 5.90 -9.53
CA GLU A 100 1.23 6.32 -10.88
C GLU A 100 1.58 5.21 -11.87
N GLY A 101 0.56 4.62 -12.49
CA GLY A 101 0.68 3.64 -13.56
C GLY A 101 0.15 4.17 -14.89
N THR A 102 0.65 3.61 -15.99
CA THR A 102 -0.11 3.57 -17.24
C THR A 102 -1.14 2.45 -17.13
N ASP A 103 -2.26 2.53 -17.86
CA ASP A 103 -3.37 1.56 -17.85
C ASP A 103 -2.99 0.19 -18.47
N ASN A 104 -1.75 -0.24 -18.26
CA ASN A 104 -1.18 -1.50 -18.69
C ASN A 104 -0.97 -2.37 -17.45
N ASP A 105 -2.08 -2.79 -16.83
CA ASP A 105 -2.10 -3.82 -15.79
C ASP A 105 -1.49 -5.10 -16.37
N SER A 106 -0.18 -5.25 -16.23
CA SER A 106 0.58 -6.44 -16.65
C SER A 106 0.60 -7.52 -15.56
N TYR A 107 -0.35 -7.47 -14.63
CA TYR A 107 -0.63 -8.55 -13.67
C TYR A 107 -1.35 -9.75 -14.31
N LEU A 108 -1.50 -9.76 -15.65
CA LEU A 108 -2.00 -10.86 -16.47
C LEU A 108 -1.00 -11.20 -17.59
#